data_AF-A0A7C4ZDG8-F1
#
_entry.id   AF-A0A7C4ZDG8-F1
#
_cell.length_a   1.000
_cell.length_b   1.000
_cell.length_c   1.000
_cell.angle_alpha   90.00
_cell.angle_beta   90.00
_cell.angle_gamma   90.00
#
_symmetry.space_group_name_H-M   'P 1'
#
loop_
_entity.id
_entity.type
_entity.pdbx_description
1 polymer ?
#
loop_
_entity_poly.entity_id
_entity_poly.type
_entity_poly.pdbx_seq_one_letter_code
_entity_poly.pdbx_strand_id
1 'polypeptide(L)'
;MIEKLIWEFDQGKSPSALIAEGFPKSTVYLAYKRWLKMRTIGLPSLKVFISHSVADLNVVSKMYDLLGAAGITVYIAELQPQPGVLISEKVEKMIGESDYFIALLTQDGVRSPFVNYEIGIAKKSNKPIIPLLEEGVQIPLYLQQREILWFKRDNPERSVEWLIKYLNYIRKEKAKAALMSALATLSLVAIVGIGLLGLFSLTSSKKE
;
A
#
# COMPACT_ATOMS: atom_id res chain seq x y z
N MET A 1 -9.50 -26.37 -11.78
CA MET A 1 -8.23 -25.65 -12.05
C MET A 1 -8.07 -24.42 -11.15
N ILE A 2 -9.05 -23.50 -11.11
CA ILE A 2 -8.96 -22.29 -10.26
C ILE A 2 -8.78 -22.61 -8.78
N GLU A 3 -9.53 -23.57 -8.23
CA GLU A 3 -9.39 -23.99 -6.82
C GLU A 3 -8.00 -24.55 -6.50
N LYS A 4 -7.44 -25.36 -7.41
CA LYS A 4 -6.06 -25.85 -7.30
C LYS A 4 -5.08 -24.68 -7.23
N LEU A 5 -5.20 -23.70 -8.14
CA LEU A 5 -4.33 -22.52 -8.14
C LEU A 5 -4.47 -21.70 -6.86
N ILE A 6 -5.70 -21.53 -6.34
CA ILE A 6 -5.96 -20.86 -5.05
C ILE A 6 -5.21 -21.57 -3.91
N TRP A 7 -5.28 -22.91 -3.87
CA TRP A 7 -4.55 -23.70 -2.88
C TRP A 7 -3.03 -23.53 -3.00
N GLU A 8 -2.47 -23.50 -4.21
CA GLU A 8 -1.02 -23.26 -4.43
C GLU A 8 -0.59 -21.87 -3.94
N PHE A 9 -1.43 -20.84 -4.12
CA PHE A 9 -1.16 -19.51 -3.57
C PHE A 9 -1.18 -19.49 -2.04
N ASP A 10 -2.06 -20.29 -1.41
CA ASP A 10 -2.07 -20.46 0.05
C ASP A 10 -0.79 -21.12 0.56
N GLN A 11 -0.16 -21.98 -0.24
CA GLN A 11 1.18 -22.54 0.04
C GLN A 11 2.33 -21.56 -0.25
N GLY A 12 2.02 -20.33 -0.67
CA GLY A 12 3.01 -19.27 -0.88
C GLY A 12 3.65 -19.23 -2.27
N LYS A 13 3.20 -20.06 -3.22
CA LYS A 13 3.68 -19.97 -4.61
C LYS A 13 3.29 -18.63 -5.24
N SER A 14 4.15 -18.08 -6.08
CA SER A 14 3.85 -16.89 -6.87
C SER A 14 3.12 -17.24 -8.17
N PRO A 15 2.30 -16.33 -8.71
CA PRO A 15 1.83 -16.39 -10.09
C PRO A 15 2.93 -16.72 -11.10
N SER A 16 4.09 -16.08 -10.99
CA SER A 16 5.24 -16.33 -11.87
C SER A 16 5.71 -17.79 -11.81
N ALA A 17 5.77 -18.40 -10.62
CA ALA A 17 6.18 -19.80 -10.45
C ALA A 17 5.17 -20.76 -11.11
N LEU A 18 3.87 -20.55 -10.91
CA LEU A 18 2.83 -21.37 -11.51
C LEU A 18 2.80 -21.24 -13.05
N ILE A 19 3.10 -20.07 -13.59
CA ILE A 19 3.23 -19.90 -15.05
C ILE A 19 4.42 -20.70 -15.57
N ALA A 20 5.56 -20.68 -14.87
CA ALA A 20 6.73 -21.49 -15.23
C ALA A 20 6.47 -23.00 -15.13
N GLU A 21 5.57 -23.43 -14.24
CA GLU A 21 5.09 -24.82 -14.15
C GLU A 21 4.10 -25.22 -15.28
N GLY A 22 3.81 -24.31 -16.21
CA GLY A 22 2.99 -24.57 -17.40
C GLY A 22 1.51 -24.20 -17.28
N PHE A 23 1.09 -23.58 -16.17
CA PHE A 23 -0.29 -23.09 -16.06
C PHE A 23 -0.52 -21.87 -16.97
N PRO A 24 -1.68 -21.77 -17.65
CA PRO A 24 -1.97 -20.62 -18.52
C PRO A 24 -1.97 -19.30 -17.75
N LYS A 25 -1.22 -18.30 -18.23
CA LYS A 25 -1.06 -16.98 -17.58
C LYS A 25 -2.40 -16.33 -17.24
N SER A 26 -3.37 -16.35 -18.15
CA SER A 26 -4.70 -15.78 -17.93
C SER A 26 -5.43 -16.44 -16.76
N THR A 27 -5.39 -17.78 -16.68
CA THR A 27 -6.02 -18.56 -15.60
C THR A 27 -5.33 -18.33 -14.26
N VAL A 28 -3.99 -18.26 -14.24
CA VAL A 28 -3.20 -17.96 -13.04
C VAL A 28 -3.58 -16.59 -12.48
N TYR A 29 -3.59 -15.53 -13.30
CA TYR A 29 -3.94 -14.18 -12.82
C TYR A 29 -5.42 -14.03 -12.48
N LEU A 30 -6.33 -14.76 -13.14
CA LEU A 30 -7.73 -14.82 -12.72
C LEU A 30 -7.87 -15.43 -11.32
N ALA A 31 -7.21 -16.57 -11.08
CA ALA A 31 -7.20 -17.22 -9.77
C ALA A 31 -6.53 -16.32 -8.72
N TYR A 32 -5.41 -15.67 -9.07
CA TYR A 32 -4.66 -14.81 -8.17
C TYR A 32 -5.46 -13.60 -7.71
N LYS A 33 -6.18 -12.92 -8.63
CA LYS A 33 -7.08 -11.81 -8.26
C LYS A 33 -8.20 -12.25 -7.33
N ARG A 34 -8.77 -13.45 -7.54
CA ARG A 34 -9.77 -14.03 -6.63
C ARG A 34 -9.16 -14.33 -5.26
N TRP A 35 -7.98 -14.93 -5.24
CA TRP A 35 -7.24 -15.25 -4.02
C TRP A 35 -6.92 -13.99 -3.21
N LEU A 36 -6.37 -12.96 -3.86
CA LEU A 36 -6.12 -11.65 -3.25
C LEU A 36 -7.37 -11.11 -2.60
N LYS A 37 -8.47 -10.99 -3.36
CA LYS A 37 -9.74 -10.47 -2.85
C LYS A 37 -10.19 -11.23 -1.60
N MET A 38 -10.15 -12.56 -1.61
CA MET A 38 -10.54 -13.37 -0.44
C MET A 38 -9.63 -13.17 0.78
N ARG A 39 -8.32 -13.06 0.58
CA ARG A 39 -7.32 -12.94 1.67
C ARG A 39 -7.15 -11.52 2.20
N THR A 40 -7.76 -10.54 1.52
CA THR A 40 -7.73 -9.14 1.93
C THR A 40 -9.04 -8.63 2.48
N ILE A 41 -10.09 -9.47 2.53
CA ILE A 41 -11.35 -9.14 3.20
C ILE A 41 -11.07 -8.79 4.68
N GLY A 42 -11.64 -7.68 5.13
CA GLY A 42 -11.52 -7.20 6.51
C GLY A 42 -10.19 -6.52 6.84
N LEU A 43 -9.22 -6.48 5.92
CA LEU A 43 -8.04 -5.64 6.12
C LEU A 43 -8.42 -4.16 6.02
N PRO A 44 -7.77 -3.28 6.80
CA PRO A 44 -8.02 -1.84 6.71
C PRO A 44 -7.83 -1.33 5.28
N SER A 45 -8.63 -0.33 4.93
CA SER A 45 -8.44 0.41 3.68
C SER A 45 -7.04 1.04 3.68
N LEU A 46 -6.41 1.01 2.51
CA LEU A 46 -5.13 1.63 2.27
C LEU A 46 -5.19 2.34 0.93
N LYS A 47 -4.77 3.60 0.90
CA LYS A 47 -4.74 4.45 -0.29
C LYS A 47 -3.31 4.66 -0.74
N VAL A 48 -3.05 4.50 -2.02
CA VAL A 48 -1.72 4.76 -2.60
C VAL A 48 -1.85 5.66 -3.80
N PHE A 49 -0.93 6.62 -3.94
CA PHE A 49 -0.75 7.39 -5.17
C PHE A 49 0.41 6.79 -5.96
N ILE A 50 0.22 6.51 -7.25
CA ILE A 50 1.30 5.99 -8.12
C ILE A 50 1.73 7.09 -9.08
N SER A 51 2.94 7.59 -8.85
CA SER A 51 3.64 8.51 -9.75
C SER A 51 4.45 7.72 -10.77
N HIS A 52 4.30 8.06 -12.06
CA HIS A 52 4.93 7.35 -13.16
C HIS A 52 5.14 8.25 -14.38
N SER A 53 5.99 7.81 -15.32
CA SER A 53 6.02 8.40 -16.65
C SER A 53 4.85 7.87 -17.48
N VAL A 54 4.32 8.69 -18.40
CA VAL A 54 3.31 8.25 -19.38
C VAL A 54 3.79 7.04 -20.19
N ALA A 55 5.10 6.90 -20.42
CA ALA A 55 5.71 5.74 -21.08
C ALA A 55 5.51 4.42 -20.32
N ASP A 56 5.21 4.49 -19.01
CA ASP A 56 5.04 3.32 -18.14
C ASP A 56 3.57 2.94 -17.91
N LEU A 57 2.62 3.58 -18.60
CA LEU A 57 1.19 3.39 -18.37
C LEU A 57 0.76 1.91 -18.49
N ASN A 58 1.37 1.14 -19.40
CA ASN A 58 1.10 -0.29 -19.56
C ASN A 58 1.46 -1.11 -18.30
N VAL A 59 2.55 -0.77 -17.62
CA VAL A 59 2.95 -1.41 -16.36
C VAL A 59 2.03 -0.96 -15.23
N VAL A 60 1.76 0.35 -15.16
CA VAL A 60 0.95 0.94 -14.10
C VAL A 60 -0.50 0.48 -14.14
N SER A 61 -1.07 0.26 -15.33
CA SER A 61 -2.40 -0.33 -15.47
C SER A 61 -2.49 -1.74 -14.86
N LYS A 62 -1.45 -2.57 -15.04
CA LYS A 62 -1.39 -3.90 -14.38
C LYS A 62 -1.24 -3.77 -12.86
N MET A 63 -0.44 -2.81 -12.39
CA MET A 63 -0.31 -2.52 -10.96
C MET A 63 -1.66 -2.12 -10.36
N TYR A 64 -2.37 -1.20 -11.03
CA TYR A 64 -3.69 -0.74 -10.64
C TYR A 64 -4.66 -1.91 -10.45
N ASP A 65 -4.74 -2.81 -11.43
CA ASP A 65 -5.63 -3.98 -11.37
C ASP A 65 -5.29 -4.93 -10.21
N LEU A 66 -4.01 -5.22 -9.99
CA LEU A 66 -3.58 -6.17 -8.96
C LEU A 66 -3.69 -5.58 -7.54
N LEU A 67 -3.31 -4.31 -7.36
CA LEU A 67 -3.49 -3.59 -6.10
C LEU A 67 -4.97 -3.44 -5.76
N GLY A 68 -5.80 -3.09 -6.74
CA GLY A 68 -7.26 -3.03 -6.60
C GLY A 68 -7.86 -4.38 -6.20
N ALA A 69 -7.41 -5.48 -6.81
CA ALA A 69 -7.83 -6.83 -6.41
C ALA A 69 -7.44 -7.19 -4.97
N ALA A 70 -6.37 -6.59 -4.43
CA ALA A 70 -5.95 -6.71 -3.03
C ALA A 70 -6.70 -5.75 -2.08
N GLY A 71 -7.71 -5.02 -2.56
CA GLY A 71 -8.49 -4.06 -1.78
C GLY A 71 -7.73 -2.79 -1.41
N ILE A 72 -6.70 -2.43 -2.19
CA ILE A 72 -5.95 -1.17 -2.06
C ILE A 72 -6.57 -0.15 -3.01
N THR A 73 -6.88 1.05 -2.51
CA THR A 73 -7.34 2.16 -3.34
C THR A 73 -6.14 2.80 -4.01
N VAL A 74 -6.17 2.87 -5.34
CA VAL A 74 -5.06 3.40 -6.15
C VAL A 74 -5.48 4.71 -6.81
N TYR A 75 -4.71 5.76 -6.60
CA TYR A 75 -4.82 7.03 -7.31
C TYR A 75 -3.75 7.12 -8.39
N ILE A 76 -4.20 7.39 -9.61
CA ILE A 76 -3.38 7.70 -10.78
C ILE A 76 -4.02 8.92 -11.44
N ALA A 77 -3.27 10.02 -11.57
CA ALA A 77 -3.83 11.31 -11.98
C ALA A 77 -4.48 11.25 -13.37
N GLU A 78 -3.93 10.46 -14.28
CA GLU A 78 -4.37 10.29 -15.66
C GLU A 78 -5.66 9.48 -15.78
N LEU A 79 -5.90 8.53 -14.86
CA LEU A 79 -7.10 7.67 -14.89
C LEU A 79 -8.33 8.34 -14.26
N GLN A 80 -8.19 9.54 -13.71
CA GLN A 80 -9.26 10.30 -13.06
C GLN A 80 -9.36 11.71 -13.67
N PRO A 81 -9.95 11.82 -14.88
CA PRO A 81 -10.17 13.11 -15.52
C PRO A 81 -11.19 13.94 -14.73
N GLN A 82 -10.82 15.20 -14.44
CA GLN A 82 -11.68 16.17 -13.78
C GLN A 82 -11.64 17.48 -14.59
N PRO A 83 -12.45 17.60 -15.67
CA PRO A 83 -12.46 18.78 -16.52
C PRO A 83 -12.75 20.05 -15.72
N GLY A 84 -12.01 21.13 -15.99
CA GLY A 84 -12.15 22.42 -15.31
C GLY A 84 -11.41 22.57 -13.99
N VAL A 85 -10.80 21.50 -13.45
CA VAL A 85 -9.94 21.56 -12.26
C VAL A 85 -8.48 21.71 -12.69
N LEU A 86 -7.71 22.54 -11.98
CA LEU A 86 -6.27 22.65 -12.22
C LEU A 86 -5.59 21.30 -11.93
N ILE A 87 -4.76 20.83 -12.87
CA ILE A 87 -4.09 19.52 -12.76
C ILE A 87 -3.22 19.47 -11.50
N SER A 88 -2.53 20.57 -11.16
CA SER A 88 -1.73 20.70 -9.94
C SER A 88 -2.56 20.51 -8.68
N GLU A 89 -3.70 21.19 -8.54
CA GLU A 89 -4.60 21.06 -7.39
C GLU A 89 -5.13 19.64 -7.24
N LYS A 90 -5.50 19.02 -8.38
CA LYS A 90 -5.97 17.63 -8.43
C LYS A 90 -4.90 16.67 -7.91
N VAL A 91 -3.68 16.80 -8.41
CA VAL A 91 -2.53 15.95 -8.04
C VAL A 91 -2.17 16.15 -6.57
N GLU A 92 -2.08 17.40 -6.10
CA GLU A 92 -1.80 17.71 -4.70
C GLU A 92 -2.84 17.10 -3.75
N LYS A 93 -4.12 17.21 -4.11
CA LYS A 93 -5.22 16.59 -3.36
C LYS A 93 -5.09 15.07 -3.30
N MET A 94 -4.87 14.41 -4.44
CA MET A 94 -4.73 12.94 -4.49
C MET A 94 -3.52 12.44 -3.69
N ILE A 95 -2.39 13.15 -3.77
CA ILE A 95 -1.21 12.84 -2.95
C ILE A 95 -1.54 13.05 -1.47
N GLY A 96 -2.21 14.15 -1.11
CA GLY A 96 -2.65 14.44 0.24
C GLY A 96 -3.52 13.34 0.85
N GLU A 97 -4.51 12.86 0.08
CA GLU A 97 -5.48 11.83 0.48
C GLU A 97 -4.91 10.39 0.51
N SER A 98 -3.74 10.15 -0.10
CA SER A 98 -3.08 8.85 -0.09
C SER A 98 -2.38 8.54 1.25
N ASP A 99 -2.22 7.27 1.62
CA ASP A 99 -1.39 6.89 2.77
C ASP A 99 0.10 6.76 2.39
N TYR A 100 0.37 6.33 1.16
CA TYR A 100 1.70 6.13 0.61
C TYR A 100 1.81 6.69 -0.81
N PHE A 101 2.99 7.21 -1.12
CA PHE A 101 3.37 7.63 -2.45
C PHE A 101 4.29 6.57 -3.07
N ILE A 102 3.89 5.97 -4.18
CA ILE A 102 4.69 5.01 -4.93
C ILE A 102 5.33 5.76 -6.10
N ALA A 103 6.66 5.78 -6.14
CA ALA A 103 7.41 6.39 -7.25
C ALA A 103 7.90 5.28 -8.18
N LEU A 104 7.31 5.16 -9.37
CA LEU A 104 7.83 4.25 -10.41
C LEU A 104 8.97 4.93 -11.16
N LEU A 105 10.20 4.56 -10.80
CA LEU A 105 11.43 5.16 -11.28
C LEU A 105 12.10 4.28 -12.33
N THR A 106 11.52 4.30 -13.52
CA THR A 106 12.10 3.71 -14.72
C THR A 106 13.09 4.67 -15.36
N GLN A 107 13.73 4.26 -16.45
CA GLN A 107 14.52 5.17 -17.29
C GLN A 107 13.76 6.45 -17.62
N ASP A 108 12.47 6.33 -17.99
CA ASP A 108 11.62 7.48 -18.31
C ASP A 108 11.03 8.14 -17.07
N GLY A 109 10.75 7.37 -16.02
CA GLY A 109 10.23 7.86 -14.74
C GLY A 109 11.18 8.86 -14.07
N VAL A 110 12.48 8.55 -14.01
CA VAL A 110 13.48 9.45 -13.39
C VAL A 110 13.64 10.76 -14.16
N ARG A 111 13.49 10.73 -15.48
CA ARG A 111 13.60 11.93 -16.34
C ARG A 111 12.29 12.72 -16.44
N SER A 112 11.17 12.16 -15.98
CA SER A 112 9.86 12.78 -16.12
C SER A 112 9.73 14.04 -15.24
N PRO A 113 9.42 15.22 -15.83
CA PRO A 113 9.16 16.42 -15.05
C PRO A 113 7.96 16.24 -14.09
N PHE A 114 6.92 15.51 -14.53
CA PHE A 114 5.74 15.23 -13.71
C PHE A 114 6.10 14.37 -12.48
N VAL A 115 6.86 13.30 -12.67
CA VAL A 115 7.30 12.43 -11.55
C VAL A 115 8.14 13.22 -10.55
N ASN A 116 9.06 14.04 -11.03
CA ASN A 116 9.91 14.87 -10.17
C ASN A 116 9.09 15.92 -9.39
N TYR A 117 8.11 16.54 -10.05
CA TYR A 117 7.17 17.48 -9.42
C TYR A 117 6.34 16.79 -8.31
N GLU A 118 5.75 15.63 -8.61
CA GLU A 118 4.94 14.85 -7.68
C GLU A 118 5.75 14.35 -6.47
N ILE A 119 7.00 13.91 -6.68
CA ILE A 119 7.94 13.60 -5.59
C ILE A 119 8.17 14.82 -4.69
N GLY A 120 8.28 16.01 -5.28
CA GLY A 120 8.39 17.27 -4.55
C GLY A 120 7.20 17.51 -3.63
N ILE A 121 5.98 17.34 -4.15
CA ILE A 121 4.74 17.45 -3.36
C ILE A 121 4.72 16.39 -2.25
N ALA A 122 5.03 15.14 -2.57
CA ALA A 122 5.04 14.05 -1.59
C ALA A 122 6.01 14.34 -0.43
N LYS A 123 7.20 14.86 -0.73
CA LYS A 123 8.18 15.29 0.28
C LYS A 123 7.66 16.46 1.12
N LYS A 124 7.13 17.50 0.48
CA LYS A 124 6.56 18.67 1.18
C LYS A 124 5.44 18.26 2.15
N SER A 125 4.65 17.26 1.78
CA SER A 125 3.54 16.74 2.58
C SER A 125 3.94 15.63 3.55
N ASN A 126 5.24 15.36 3.74
CA ASN A 126 5.76 14.25 4.57
C ASN A 126 5.13 12.88 4.22
N LYS A 127 4.75 12.67 2.97
CA LYS A 127 4.15 11.41 2.52
C LYS A 127 5.24 10.34 2.46
N PRO A 128 5.03 9.15 3.08
CA PRO A 128 5.99 8.05 2.94
C PRO A 128 6.12 7.62 1.48
N ILE A 129 7.35 7.66 0.96
CA ILE A 129 7.67 7.32 -0.44
C ILE A 129 8.18 5.88 -0.50
N ILE A 130 7.56 5.07 -1.36
CA ILE A 130 8.00 3.73 -1.74
C ILE A 130 8.58 3.80 -3.15
N PRO A 131 9.91 3.82 -3.31
CA PRO A 131 10.54 3.86 -4.63
C PRO A 131 10.55 2.46 -5.27
N LEU A 132 10.00 2.36 -6.49
CA LEU A 132 10.14 1.21 -7.38
C LEU A 132 11.18 1.55 -8.45
N LEU A 133 12.44 1.19 -8.24
CA LEU A 133 13.53 1.58 -9.13
C LEU A 133 13.81 0.48 -10.15
N GLU A 134 13.76 0.81 -11.44
CA GLU A 134 14.09 -0.13 -12.51
C GLU A 134 15.56 -0.55 -12.47
N GLU A 135 15.83 -1.83 -12.65
CA GLU A 135 17.21 -2.34 -12.74
C GLU A 135 17.99 -1.64 -13.87
N GLY A 136 19.21 -1.21 -13.55
CA GLY A 136 20.04 -0.45 -14.49
C GLY A 136 19.78 1.06 -14.53
N VAL A 137 18.79 1.56 -13.78
CA VAL A 137 18.62 3.01 -13.56
C VAL A 137 19.53 3.46 -12.41
N GLN A 138 20.25 4.56 -12.60
CA GLN A 138 21.06 5.15 -11.54
C GLN A 138 20.17 5.61 -10.38
N ILE A 139 20.49 5.17 -9.17
CA ILE A 139 19.77 5.57 -7.94
C ILE A 139 19.86 7.10 -7.81
N PRO A 140 18.72 7.83 -7.84
CA PRO A 140 18.72 9.27 -7.61
C PRO A 140 19.29 9.60 -6.22
N LEU A 141 20.04 10.70 -6.09
CA LEU A 141 20.72 11.08 -4.84
C LEU A 141 19.77 11.10 -3.62
N TYR A 142 18.53 11.55 -3.82
CA TYR A 142 17.52 11.62 -2.75
C TYR A 142 17.01 10.25 -2.26
N LEU A 143 17.42 9.14 -2.89
CA LEU A 143 17.10 7.76 -2.52
C LEU A 143 18.30 6.95 -2.01
N GLN A 144 19.53 7.47 -2.03
CA GLN A 144 20.74 6.71 -1.69
C GLN A 144 20.77 6.17 -0.25
N GLN A 145 19.96 6.71 0.65
CA GLN A 145 19.86 6.30 2.05
C GLN A 145 18.50 5.66 2.38
N ARG A 146 17.77 5.18 1.38
CA ARG A 146 16.45 4.55 1.56
C ARG A 146 16.47 3.13 1.03
N GLU A 147 15.66 2.26 1.61
CA GLU A 147 15.41 0.95 1.03
C GLU A 147 14.71 1.11 -0.31
N ILE A 148 15.20 0.39 -1.32
CA ILE A 148 14.71 0.45 -2.70
C ILE A 148 14.07 -0.88 -3.04
N LEU A 149 12.85 -0.83 -3.58
CA LEU A 149 12.23 -1.99 -4.19
C LEU A 149 12.63 -2.03 -5.67
N TRP A 150 13.36 -3.07 -6.06
CA TRP A 150 13.79 -3.24 -7.44
C TRP A 150 12.62 -3.63 -8.36
N PHE A 151 12.45 -2.85 -9.40
CA PHE A 151 11.49 -3.06 -10.47
C PHE A 151 12.16 -3.72 -11.67
N LYS A 152 11.56 -4.81 -12.14
CA LYS A 152 12.03 -5.56 -13.31
C LYS A 152 11.01 -5.40 -14.44
N ARG A 153 11.39 -4.78 -15.56
CA ARG A 153 10.46 -4.55 -16.68
C ARG A 153 10.12 -5.83 -17.46
N ASP A 154 11.01 -6.81 -17.45
CA ASP A 154 10.81 -8.14 -18.05
C ASP A 154 9.84 -9.00 -17.24
N ASN A 155 9.74 -8.77 -15.93
CA ASN A 155 8.77 -9.41 -15.04
C ASN A 155 8.20 -8.43 -14.01
N PRO A 156 7.36 -7.45 -14.45
CA PRO A 156 6.84 -6.41 -13.58
C PRO A 156 5.95 -7.01 -12.49
N GLU A 157 5.25 -8.11 -12.80
CA GLU A 157 4.30 -8.73 -11.90
C GLU A 157 4.96 -9.20 -10.60
N ARG A 158 6.20 -9.70 -10.63
CA ARG A 158 6.94 -10.06 -9.41
C ARG A 158 7.17 -8.86 -8.48
N SER A 159 7.51 -7.70 -9.03
CA SER A 159 7.67 -6.48 -8.25
C SER A 159 6.33 -6.00 -7.68
N VAL A 160 5.24 -6.13 -8.45
CA VAL A 160 3.87 -5.82 -7.96
C VAL A 160 3.45 -6.77 -6.83
N GLU A 161 3.71 -8.07 -6.95
CA GLU A 161 3.42 -9.06 -5.92
C GLU A 161 4.14 -8.74 -4.61
N TRP A 162 5.42 -8.37 -4.68
CA TRP A 162 6.17 -7.94 -3.50
C TRP A 162 5.55 -6.68 -2.89
N LEU A 163 5.24 -5.69 -3.71
CA LEU A 163 4.61 -4.45 -3.26
C LEU A 163 3.28 -4.71 -2.54
N ILE A 164 2.44 -5.59 -3.10
CA ILE A 164 1.18 -6.02 -2.44
C ILE A 164 1.47 -6.68 -1.10
N LYS A 165 2.45 -7.59 -1.02
CA LYS A 165 2.84 -8.24 0.24
C LYS A 165 3.29 -7.20 1.28
N TYR A 166 4.11 -6.23 0.88
CA TYR A 166 4.61 -5.17 1.75
C TYR A 166 3.49 -4.25 2.25
N LEU A 167 2.63 -3.75 1.35
CA LEU A 167 1.49 -2.91 1.73
C LEU A 167 0.51 -3.65 2.65
N ASN A 168 0.30 -4.95 2.40
CA ASN A 168 -0.51 -5.82 3.25
C ASN A 168 0.10 -6.03 4.64
N TYR A 169 1.42 -6.20 4.71
CA TYR A 169 2.15 -6.29 5.96
C TYR A 169 1.96 -5.00 6.76
N ILE A 170 2.21 -3.83 6.16
CA ILE A 170 2.11 -2.55 6.88
C ILE A 170 0.70 -2.30 7.39
N ARG A 171 -0.35 -2.52 6.58
CA ARG A 171 -1.72 -2.27 7.06
C ARG A 171 -2.13 -3.22 8.18
N LYS A 172 -1.62 -4.47 8.21
CA LYS A 172 -1.82 -5.41 9.32
C LYS A 172 -1.11 -4.93 10.58
N GLU A 173 0.13 -4.48 10.48
CA GLU A 173 0.88 -3.96 11.63
C GLU A 173 0.25 -2.68 12.19
N LYS A 174 -0.20 -1.76 11.34
CA LYS A 174 -0.97 -0.58 11.77
C LYS A 174 -2.27 -0.98 12.49
N ALA A 175 -3.00 -1.97 11.98
CA ALA A 175 -4.23 -2.46 12.63
C ALA A 175 -3.97 -3.07 14.00
N LYS A 176 -2.93 -3.91 14.13
CA LYS A 176 -2.53 -4.51 15.40
C LYS A 176 -2.12 -3.44 16.42
N ALA A 177 -1.31 -2.47 16.01
CA ALA A 177 -0.88 -1.37 16.87
C ALA A 177 -2.09 -0.56 17.39
N ALA A 178 -3.04 -0.24 16.50
CA ALA A 178 -4.28 0.44 16.88
C ALA A 178 -5.08 -0.37 17.91
N LEU A 179 -5.28 -1.68 17.69
CA LEU A 179 -5.98 -2.55 18.63
C LEU A 179 -5.29 -2.60 19.99
N MET A 180 -3.96 -2.76 20.02
CA MET A 180 -3.18 -2.78 21.26
C MET A 180 -3.28 -1.46 22.02
N SER A 181 -3.24 -0.32 21.32
CA SER A 181 -3.40 1.00 21.95
C SER A 181 -4.81 1.20 22.54
N ALA A 182 -5.85 0.69 21.88
CA ALA A 182 -7.22 0.76 22.37
C ALA A 182 -7.41 -0.10 23.62
N LEU A 183 -6.88 -1.33 23.64
CA LEU A 183 -6.90 -2.21 24.81
C LEU A 183 -6.16 -1.58 25.99
N ALA A 184 -4.95 -1.05 25.78
CA ALA A 184 -4.19 -0.38 26.83
C ALA A 184 -4.93 0.83 27.41
N THR A 185 -5.61 1.61 26.56
CA THR A 185 -6.41 2.77 26.97
C THR A 185 -7.62 2.34 27.80
N LEU A 186 -8.35 1.30 27.38
CA LEU A 186 -9.48 0.74 28.13
C LEU A 186 -9.04 0.19 29.49
N SER A 187 -7.92 -0.53 29.54
CA SER A 187 -7.35 -1.02 30.80
C SER A 187 -6.98 0.13 31.75
N LEU A 188 -6.38 1.20 31.24
CA LEU A 188 -6.03 2.37 32.05
C LEU A 188 -7.28 3.06 32.61
N VAL A 189 -8.32 3.25 31.80
CA VAL A 189 -9.59 3.85 32.23
C VAL A 189 -10.26 2.99 33.31
N ALA A 190 -10.25 1.66 33.16
CA ALA A 190 -10.82 0.75 34.16
C ALA A 190 -10.07 0.83 35.50
N ILE A 191 -8.73 0.85 35.48
CA ILE A 191 -7.89 0.97 36.69
C ILE A 191 -8.18 2.29 37.42
N VAL A 192 -8.23 3.41 36.70
CA VAL A 192 -8.53 4.73 37.29
C VAL A 192 -9.94 4.76 37.88
N GLY A 193 -10.93 4.20 37.17
CA GLY A 193 -12.31 4.13 37.65
C GLY A 193 -12.45 3.33 38.95
N ILE A 194 -11.82 2.16 39.04
CA ILE A 194 -11.81 1.34 40.26
C ILE A 194 -11.13 2.09 41.41
N GLY A 195 -10.00 2.76 41.15
CA GLY A 195 -9.31 3.58 42.14
C GLY A 195 -10.18 4.70 42.72
N LEU A 196 -10.89 5.43 41.87
CA LEU A 196 -11.80 6.51 42.30
C LEU A 196 -12.97 5.99 43.16
N LEU A 197 -13.56 4.85 42.78
CA LEU A 197 -14.62 4.22 43.58
C LEU A 197 -14.12 3.80 44.97
N GLY A 198 -12.91 3.24 45.05
CA GLY A 198 -12.26 2.88 46.32
C GLY A 198 -12.02 4.10 47.22
N LEU A 199 -11.50 5.21 46.66
CA LEU A 199 -11.33 6.46 47.39
C LEU A 199 -12.66 7.02 47.92
N PHE A 200 -13.71 7.01 47.10
CA PHE A 200 -15.03 7.49 47.51
C PHE A 200 -15.59 6.70 48.69
N SER A 201 -15.49 5.36 48.64
CA SER A 201 -15.90 4.47 49.73
C SER A 201 -15.16 4.76 51.04
N LEU A 202 -13.85 4.97 51.00
CA LEU A 202 -13.03 5.33 52.17
C LEU A 202 -13.43 6.69 52.77
N THR A 203 -13.76 7.68 51.93
CA THR A 203 -14.21 8.99 52.42
C THR A 203 -15.61 8.95 53.05
N SER A 204 -16.48 8.07 52.56
CA SER A 204 -17.83 7.86 53.12
C SER A 204 -17.75 7.19 54.50
N SER A 205 -16.89 6.19 54.66
CA SER A 205 -16.74 5.46 55.94
C SER A 205 -16.13 6.30 57.07
N LYS A 206 -15.39 7.37 56.77
CA LYS A 206 -14.82 8.27 57.80
C LYS A 206 -15.79 9.35 58.31
N LYS A 207 -16.98 9.48 57.70
CA LYS A 207 -17.98 10.49 58.07
C LYS A 207 -19.11 9.96 58.96
N GLU A 208 -19.15 8.65 59.20
CA GLU A 208 -20.00 7.99 60.21
C GLU A 208 -19.19 7.77 61.50
#